data_AF-A0A519H0M5-F1
#
_entry.id   AF-A0A519H0M5-F1
#
_cell.length_a   1.000
_cell.length_b   1.000
_cell.length_c   1.000
_cell.angle_alpha   90.00
_cell.angle_beta   90.00
_cell.angle_gamma   90.00
#
_symmetry.space_group_name_H-M   'P 1'
#
loop_
_entity.id
_entity.type
_entity.pdbx_description
1 polymer ?
#
loop_
_entity_poly.entity_id
_entity_poly.type
_entity_poly.pdbx_seq_one_letter_code
_entity_poly.pdbx_strand_id
1 'polypeptide(L)' 'KLACLAADGELAPGALWRQESVIGSVFEARYEPAEGGAIYPFIRGRAHVTLDARVVFDPTDPMRWGF' A
#
# COMPACT_ATOMS: atom_id res chain seq x y z
N LYS A 1 -9.61 -0.06 2.72
CA LYS A 1 -10.52 -0.28 3.88
C LYS A 1 -10.79 0.98 4.70
N LEU A 2 -9.79 1.83 4.99
CA LEU A 2 -9.95 3.03 5.84
C LEU A 2 -11.16 3.92 5.51
N ALA A 3 -11.38 4.26 4.23
CA ALA A 3 -12.49 5.11 3.84
C ALA A 3 -13.87 4.49 4.17
N CYS A 4 -14.02 3.17 3.95
CA CYS A 4 -15.23 2.45 4.34
C CYS A 4 -15.41 2.45 5.86
N LEU A 5 -14.37 2.10 6.62
CA LEU A 5 -14.42 2.11 8.09
C LEU A 5 -14.76 3.50 8.65
N ALA A 6 -14.27 4.57 8.01
CA ALA A 6 -14.59 5.94 8.38
C ALA A 6 -16.06 6.28 8.06
N ALA A 7 -16.54 5.90 6.88
CA ALA A 7 -17.93 6.11 6.46
C ALA A 7 -18.92 5.33 7.34
N ASP A 8 -18.54 4.12 7.75
CA ASP A 8 -19.33 3.25 8.63
C ASP A 8 -19.20 3.63 10.12
N GLY A 9 -18.34 4.59 10.47
CA GLY A 9 -18.10 5.02 11.85
C GLY A 9 -17.35 4.00 12.72
N GLU A 10 -16.77 2.97 12.10
CA GLU A 10 -16.06 1.87 12.77
C GLU A 10 -14.60 2.22 13.12
N LEU A 11 -14.05 3.28 12.54
CA LEU A 11 -12.72 3.79 12.83
C LEU A 11 -12.78 5.30 13.03
N ALA A 12 -12.37 5.78 14.21
CA ALA A 12 -12.30 7.21 14.47
C ALA A 12 -11.11 7.87 13.75
N PRO A 13 -11.19 9.18 13.41
CA PRO A 13 -10.06 9.91 12.87
C PRO A 13 -8.83 9.84 13.80
N GLY A 14 -7.65 9.68 13.22
CA GLY A 14 -6.39 9.51 13.96
C GLY A 14 -6.19 8.15 14.64
N ALA A 15 -7.24 7.32 14.75
CA ALA A 15 -7.12 5.99 15.35
C ALA A 15 -6.28 5.05 14.47
N LEU A 16 -5.51 4.19 15.13
CA LEU A 16 -4.60 3.26 14.47
C LEU A 16 -5.35 2.01 14.01
N TRP A 17 -5.26 1.72 12.71
CA TRP A 17 -5.69 0.48 12.08
C TRP A 17 -4.47 -0.38 11.74
N ARG A 18 -4.52 -1.68 12.07
CA ARG A 18 -3.51 -2.66 11.67
C ARG A 18 -4.10 -3.61 10.64
N GLN A 19 -3.49 -3.64 9.46
CA GLN A 19 -3.91 -4.50 8.36
C GLN A 19 -2.87 -5.58 8.11
N GLU A 20 -3.24 -6.82 8.36
CA GLU A 20 -2.45 -7.99 7.98
C GLU A 20 -2.72 -8.38 6.51
N SER A 21 -1.68 -8.78 5.80
CA SER A 21 -1.76 -9.37 4.46
C SER A 21 -1.94 -10.88 4.52
N VAL A 22 -2.17 -11.53 3.38
CA VAL A 22 -2.30 -12.99 3.31
C VAL A 22 -1.02 -13.75 3.74
N ILE A 23 0.14 -13.10 3.71
CA ILE A 23 1.43 -13.70 4.13
C ILE A 23 1.89 -13.20 5.51
N GLY A 24 1.02 -12.55 6.28
CA GLY A 24 1.30 -12.14 7.66
C GLY A 24 2.06 -10.82 7.82
N SER A 25 2.41 -10.11 6.74
CA SER A 25 2.98 -8.77 6.84
C SER A 25 1.91 -7.77 7.28
N VAL A 26 2.29 -6.80 8.13
CA VAL A 26 1.34 -5.83 8.71
C VAL A 26 1.69 -4.41 8.30
N PHE A 27 0.69 -3.68 7.80
CA PHE A 27 0.72 -2.22 7.69
C PHE A 27 -0.06 -1.57 8.82
N GLU A 28 0.46 -0.44 9.29
CA GLU A 28 -0.21 0.46 10.21
C GLU A 28 -0.78 1.63 9.42
N ALA A 29 -2.01 2.02 9.71
CA ALA A 29 -2.60 3.16 9.05
C ALA A 29 -3.50 3.96 9.96
N ARG A 30 -3.69 5.23 9.64
CA ARG A 30 -4.71 6.11 10.23
C ARG A 30 -5.24 7.03 9.15
N TYR A 31 -6.25 7.82 9.45
CA TYR A 31 -6.73 8.83 8.54
C TYR A 31 -7.04 10.15 9.25
N GLU A 32 -7.08 11.22 8.46
CA GLU A 32 -7.65 12.50 8.84
C GLU A 32 -8.89 12.79 7.97
N PRO A 33 -9.95 13.44 8.49
CA PRO A 33 -11.13 13.76 7.69
C PRO A 33 -10.78 14.75 6.59
N ALA A 34 -11.39 14.60 5.42
CA ALA A 34 -11.31 15.54 4.32
C ALA A 34 -12.71 16.06 3.93
N GLU A 35 -12.76 16.99 2.98
CA GLU A 35 -14.04 17.55 2.50
C GLU A 35 -14.91 16.50 1.80
N GLY A 36 -16.23 16.71 1.84
CA GLY A 36 -17.18 15.86 1.14
C GLY A 36 -17.26 14.42 1.63
N GLY A 37 -16.85 14.14 2.87
CA GLY A 37 -16.84 12.77 3.43
C GLY A 37 -15.66 11.91 2.97
N ALA A 38 -14.68 12.51 2.26
CA ALA A 38 -13.44 11.84 1.94
C ALA A 38 -12.50 11.77 3.16
N ILE A 39 -11.36 11.08 2.98
CA ILE A 39 -10.32 10.97 3.99
C ILE A 39 -8.93 11.20 3.39
N TYR A 40 -7.99 11.68 4.21
CA TYR A 40 -6.55 11.64 3.94
C TYR A 40 -5.93 10.45 4.68
N PRO A 41 -5.62 9.33 4.00
CA PRO A 41 -5.02 8.18 4.63
C PRO A 41 -3.51 8.34 4.80
N PHE A 42 -3.00 7.91 5.95
CA PHE A 42 -1.58 7.75 6.21
C PHE A 42 -1.29 6.27 6.41
N ILE A 43 -0.43 5.70 5.57
CA ILE A 43 -0.06 4.28 5.63
C ILE A 43 1.43 4.17 5.91
N ARG A 44 1.78 3.35 6.91
CA ARG A 44 3.14 3.05 7.31
C ARG A 44 3.42 1.57 7.12
N GLY A 45 4.50 1.30 6.39
CA GLY A 45 5.07 -0.03 6.21
C GLY A 45 6.59 0.01 6.35
N ARG A 46 7.23 -1.12 6.04
CA ARG A 46 8.67 -1.24 5.91
C ARG A 46 8.99 -1.92 4.59
N ALA A 47 10.10 -1.52 3.98
CA ALA A 47 10.66 -2.16 2.80
C ALA A 47 12.13 -2.50 3.07
N HIS A 48 12.65 -3.47 2.33
CA HIS A 48 14.02 -3.95 2.45
C HIS A 48 14.64 -3.99 1.05
N VAL A 49 15.96 -3.72 0.96
CA VAL A 49 16.69 -3.89 -0.30
C VAL A 49 16.69 -5.39 -0.65
N THR A 50 16.23 -5.71 -1.84
CA THR A 50 16.16 -7.09 -2.33
C THR A 50 17.23 -7.39 -3.36
N LEU A 51 17.56 -6.42 -4.22
CA LEU A 51 18.50 -6.58 -5.33
C LEU A 51 19.06 -5.23 -5.76
N ASP A 52 20.35 -5.21 -6.11
CA ASP A 52 20.97 -4.18 -6.95
C ASP A 52 21.46 -4.87 -8.22
N ALA A 53 20.96 -4.44 -9.38
CA ALA A 53 21.22 -5.10 -10.65
C ALA A 53 21.11 -4.16 -11.85
N ARG A 54 21.84 -4.51 -12.92
CA ARG A 54 21.70 -3.93 -14.26
C ARG A 54 20.87 -4.86 -15.14
N VAL A 55 19.67 -4.43 -15.50
CA VAL A 55 18.82 -5.16 -16.47
C VAL A 55 19.30 -4.87 -17.90
N VAL A 56 19.48 -5.92 -18.70
CA VAL A 56 19.95 -5.84 -20.10
C VAL A 56 18.87 -6.40 -21.01
N PHE A 57 18.54 -5.65 -22.06
CA PHE A 57 17.54 -6.03 -23.05
C PHE A 57 18.21 -6.19 -24.42
N ASP A 58 18.46 -7.44 -24.81
CA ASP A 58 19.03 -7.75 -26.13
C ASP A 58 17.99 -7.44 -27.23
N PRO A 59 18.35 -6.68 -28.29
CA PRO A 59 17.44 -6.41 -29.41
C PRO A 59 16.97 -7.67 -30.16
N THR A 60 17.72 -8.76 -30.08
CA THR A 60 17.47 -10.02 -30.78
C THR A 60 16.75 -11.07 -29.93
N ASP A 61 16.58 -10.81 -28.63
CA ASP A 61 15.85 -11.71 -27.74
C ASP A 61 14.33 -11.62 -28.02
N PRO A 62 13.69 -12.72 -28.46
CA PRO A 62 12.24 -12.75 -28.74
C PRO A 62 11.38 -12.56 -27.49
N MET A 63 11.93 -12.80 -26.30
CA MET A 63 11.25 -12.67 -25.00
C MET A 63 11.69 -11.44 -24.21
N ARG A 64 12.34 -10.46 -24.85
CA ARG A 64 12.88 -9.25 -24.19
C ARG A 64 11.85 -8.44 -23.38
N TRP A 65 10.55 -8.64 -23.60
CA TRP A 65 9.46 -7.95 -22.89
C TRP A 65 8.63 -8.88 -21.98
N GLY A 66 9.08 -10.12 -21.77
CA GLY A 66 8.29 -11.16 -21.14
C GLY A 66 7.59 -12.07 -22.16
N PHE A 67 6.77 -12.98 -21.65
CA PHE A 67 6.01 -13.97 -22.42
C PHE A 67 4.53 -13.58 -22.52
#